data_AF-A0A7X3A712-F1
#
_entry.id   AF-A0A7X3A712-F1
#
_cell.length_a   1.000
_cell.length_b   1.000
_cell.length_c   1.000
_cell.angle_alpha   90.00
_cell.angle_beta   90.00
_cell.angle_gamma   90.00
#
_symmetry.space_group_name_H-M   'P 1'
#
loop_
_entity.id
_entity.type
_entity.pdbx_description
1 polymer ?
#
loop_
_entity_poly.entity_id
_entity_poly.type
_entity_poly.pdbx_seq_one_letter_code
_entity_poly.pdbx_strand_id
1 'polypeptide(L)' 'MALLPTDAAFEELTLSLEPELCRYCRKIAGSEWDGDDLFQETIIKAFHRFRRWPERELSKPYMYRIAANAWLDTIQTS' A
#
# COMPACT_ATOMS: atom_id res chain seq x y z
N MET A 1 -12.34 -3.78 25.61
CA MET A 1 -11.20 -4.52 25.04
C MET A 1 -11.42 -4.55 23.53
N ALA A 2 -10.84 -3.63 22.78
CA ALA A 2 -11.05 -3.57 21.33
C ALA A 2 -10.33 -4.77 20.70
N LEU A 3 -11.07 -5.61 19.97
CA LEU A 3 -10.47 -6.61 19.10
C LEU A 3 -9.61 -5.84 18.10
N LEU A 4 -8.29 -6.02 18.16
CA LEU A 4 -7.43 -5.49 17.11
C LEU A 4 -7.86 -6.15 15.79
N PRO A 5 -7.86 -5.41 14.67
CA PRO A 5 -8.06 -6.03 13.38
C PRO A 5 -7.04 -7.15 13.21
N THR A 6 -7.50 -8.30 12.74
CA THR A 6 -6.61 -9.43 12.45
C THR A 6 -5.87 -9.18 11.15
N ASP A 7 -4.68 -9.77 11.03
CA ASP A 7 -3.90 -9.70 9.79
C ASP A 7 -4.68 -10.28 8.59
N ALA A 8 -5.52 -11.29 8.82
CA ALA A 8 -6.43 -11.85 7.83
C ALA A 8 -7.45 -10.83 7.27
N ALA A 9 -7.92 -9.89 8.08
CA ALA A 9 -8.83 -8.85 7.61
C ALA A 9 -8.13 -7.85 6.67
N PHE A 10 -6.84 -7.59 6.89
CA PHE A 10 -6.04 -6.78 5.98
C PHE A 10 -5.88 -7.49 4.64
N GLU A 11 -5.48 -8.77 4.66
CA GLU A 11 -5.31 -9.58 3.45
C GLU A 11 -6.58 -9.60 2.59
N GLU A 12 -7.75 -9.84 3.19
CA GLU A 12 -9.03 -9.85 2.47
C GLU A 12 -9.32 -8.52 1.77
N LEU A 13 -9.06 -7.40 2.45
CA LEU A 13 -9.25 -6.06 1.90
C LEU A 13 -8.26 -5.77 0.75
N THR A 14 -7.00 -6.21 0.88
CA THR A 14 -5.96 -5.91 -0.11
C THR A 14 -6.02 -6.79 -1.34
N LEU A 15 -6.38 -8.08 -1.22
CA LEU A 15 -6.40 -9.04 -2.32
C LEU A 15 -7.14 -8.53 -3.58
N SER A 16 -8.24 -7.80 -3.38
CA SER A 16 -9.01 -7.23 -4.50
C SER A 16 -8.31 -6.07 -5.21
N LEU A 17 -7.39 -5.37 -4.53
CA LEU A 17 -6.70 -4.18 -4.99
C LEU A 17 -5.29 -4.45 -5.52
N GLU A 18 -4.67 -5.55 -5.10
CA GLU A 18 -3.27 -5.90 -5.41
C GLU A 18 -2.93 -5.85 -6.90
N PRO A 19 -3.70 -6.46 -7.83
CA PRO A 19 -3.30 -6.50 -9.24
C PRO A 19 -3.24 -5.11 -9.88
N GLU A 20 -4.17 -4.23 -9.51
CA GLU A 20 -4.20 -2.85 -10.01
C GLU A 20 -3.14 -1.98 -9.35
N LEU A 21 -2.91 -2.18 -8.04
CA LEU A 21 -1.90 -1.44 -7.29
C LEU A 21 -0.49 -1.79 -7.77
N CYS A 22 -0.19 -3.06 -8.01
CA CYS A 22 1.08 -3.50 -8.58
C CYS A 22 1.34 -2.86 -9.95
N ARG A 23 0.34 -2.87 -10.85
CA ARG A 23 0.43 -2.18 -12.15
C ARG A 23 0.67 -0.68 -11.99
N TYR A 24 0.02 -0.04 -11.02
CA TYR A 24 0.21 1.38 -10.74
C TYR A 24 1.64 1.67 -10.26
N CYS A 25 2.17 0.88 -9.33
CA CYS A 25 3.53 1.06 -8.80
C CYS A 25 4.58 0.92 -9.90
N ARG A 26 4.50 -0.14 -10.72
CA ARG A 26 5.37 -0.33 -11.89
C ARG A 26 5.28 0.82 -12.89
N LYS A 27 4.08 1.37 -13.11
CA LYS A 27 3.88 2.51 -14.01
C LYS A 27 4.58 3.78 -13.51
N ILE A 28 4.49 4.09 -12.21
CA ILE A 28 5.06 5.34 -11.68
C ILE A 28 6.55 5.23 -11.37
N ALA A 29 7.05 4.04 -11.05
CA ALA A 29 8.46 3.77 -10.85
C ALA A 29 9.23 3.68 -12.18
N GLY A 30 8.56 3.29 -13.27
CA GLY A 30 9.15 3.24 -14.62
C GLY A 30 10.03 2.01 -14.88
N SER A 31 10.21 1.14 -13.89
CA SER A 31 10.86 -0.17 -14.02
C SER A 31 10.05 -1.24 -13.29
N GLU A 32 10.23 -2.51 -13.68
CA GLU A 32 9.58 -3.63 -12.97
C GLU A 32 10.14 -3.80 -11.57
N TRP A 33 11.45 -3.68 -11.42
CA TRP A 33 12.14 -3.89 -10.13
C TRP A 33 11.76 -2.81 -9.11
N ASP A 34 11.90 -1.53 -9.46
CA ASP A 34 11.49 -0.43 -8.58
C ASP A 34 9.99 -0.43 -8.33
N GLY A 35 9.20 -0.91 -9.31
CA GLY A 35 7.76 -1.04 -9.20
C GLY A 35 7.32 -2.09 -8.18
N ASP A 36 7.99 -3.23 -8.14
CA ASP A 36 7.71 -4.32 -7.20
C ASP A 36 8.16 -3.96 -5.78
N ASP A 37 9.30 -3.30 -5.64
CA ASP A 37 9.78 -2.77 -4.36
C ASP A 37 8.84 -1.69 -3.81
N LEU A 38 8.40 -0.77 -4.67
CA LEU A 38 7.42 0.25 -4.32
C LEU A 38 6.07 -0.36 -3.91
N PHE A 39 5.62 -1.42 -4.59
CA PHE A 39 4.41 -2.13 -4.23
C PHE A 39 4.53 -2.75 -2.84
N GLN A 40 5.63 -3.44 -2.53
CA GLN A 40 5.87 -4.02 -1.21
C GLN A 40 5.87 -2.95 -0.11
N GLU A 41 6.61 -1.87 -0.30
CA GLU A 41 6.66 -0.75 0.64
C GLU A 41 5.26 -0.12 0.84
N THR A 42 4.46 -0.03 -0.23
CA THR A 42 3.07 0.45 -0.15
C THR A 42 2.22 -0.45 0.75
N ILE A 43 2.30 -1.78 0.58
CA ILE A 43 1.55 -2.74 1.39
C ILE A 43 1.99 -2.67 2.86
N ILE A 44 3.29 -2.57 3.15
CA ILE A 44 3.82 -2.42 4.51
C ILE A 44 3.28 -1.14 5.16
N LYS A 45 3.35 0.00 4.46
CA LYS A 45 2.78 1.27 4.97
C LYS A 45 1.27 1.16 5.17
N ALA A 46 0.54 0.53 4.25
CA ALA A 46 -0.90 0.33 4.37
C ALA A 46 -1.26 -0.53 5.58
N PHE A 47 -0.52 -1.60 5.85
CA PHE A 47 -0.70 -2.45 7.02
C PHE A 47 -0.49 -1.66 8.33
N HIS A 48 0.57 -0.84 8.41
CA HIS A 48 0.78 0.03 9.55
C HIS A 48 -0.34 1.06 9.74
N ARG A 49 -0.89 1.61 8.65
CA ARG A 49 -2.05 2.53 8.70
C ARG A 49 -3.30 1.82 9.19
N PHE A 50 -3.57 0.62 8.68
CA PHE A 50 -4.70 -0.22 9.08
C PHE A 50 -4.66 -0.56 10.57
N ARG A 51 -3.51 -1.00 11.09
CA ARG A 51 -3.36 -1.29 12.53
C ARG A 51 -3.50 -0.05 13.42
N ARG A 52 -3.12 1.11 12.92
CA ARG A 52 -3.16 2.37 13.69
C ARG A 52 -4.53 3.05 13.64
N TRP A 53 -5.27 2.90 12.54
CA TRP A 53 -6.59 3.51 12.30
C TRP A 53 -7.52 2.47 11.68
N PRO A 54 -7.97 1.48 12.47
CA PRO A 54 -8.79 0.37 12.00
C PRO A 54 -10.15 0.79 11.43
N GLU A 55 -10.66 1.95 11.86
CA GLU A 55 -11.90 2.55 11.36
C GLU A 55 -11.78 3.15 9.95
N ARG A 56 -10.55 3.31 9.43
CA ARG A 56 -10.31 3.91 8.13
C ARG A 56 -10.34 2.84 7.04
N GLU A 57 -11.21 3.03 6.06
CA GLU A 57 -11.28 2.16 4.89
C GLU A 57 -10.00 2.23 4.03
N LEU A 58 -9.50 1.05 3.63
CA LEU A 58 -8.42 0.88 2.65
C LEU A 58 -8.94 0.97 1.22
N SER A 59 -9.48 2.14 0.85
CA SER A 59 -10.02 2.33 -0.50
C SER A 59 -8.92 2.41 -1.56
N LYS A 60 -9.24 2.06 -2.81
CA LYS A 60 -8.33 2.15 -3.96
C LYS A 60 -7.63 3.52 -4.10
N PRO A 61 -8.34 4.67 -4.02
CA PRO A 61 -7.68 5.99 -4.06
C PRO A 61 -6.73 6.21 -2.88
N TYR A 62 -7.05 5.66 -1.70
CA TYR A 62 -6.19 5.78 -0.54
C TYR A 62 -4.89 4.98 -0.73
N MET A 63 -4.99 3.75 -1.23
CA MET A 63 -3.83 2.92 -1.56
C MET A 63 -2.92 3.59 -2.61
N TYR A 64 -3.49 4.19 -3.65
CA TYR A 64 -2.72 4.93 -4.66
C TYR A 64 -2.00 6.14 -4.08
N ARG A 65 -2.61 6.84 -3.12
CA ARG A 65 -1.95 7.94 -2.42
C ARG A 65 -0.79 7.45 -1.55
N ILE A 66 -0.91 6.30 -0.90
CA ILE A 66 0.20 5.70 -0.15
C ILE A 66 1.36 5.39 -1.11
N ALA A 67 1.08 4.74 -2.24
CA ALA A 67 2.09 4.43 -3.26
C ALA A 67 2.76 5.68 -3.83
N ALA A 68 1.99 6.71 -4.19
CA ALA A 68 2.54 7.95 -4.72
C ALA A 68 3.45 8.65 -3.69
N ASN A 69 3.04 8.70 -2.43
CA ASN A 69 3.86 9.28 -1.37
C ASN A 69 5.13 8.47 -1.11
N ALA A 70 5.03 7.14 -1.08
CA ALA A 70 6.20 6.27 -0.92
C ALA A 70 7.20 6.47 -2.06
N TRP A 71 6.73 6.61 -3.30
CA TRP A 71 7.58 6.89 -4.44
C TRP A 71 8.27 8.26 -4.34
N LEU A 72 7.52 9.29 -3.95
CA LEU A 72 8.08 10.63 -3.71
C LEU A 72 9.17 10.61 -2.63
N ASP A 73 9.02 9.80 -1.58
CA ASP A 73 10.02 9.64 -0.54
C ASP A 73 11.30 8.95 -1.09
N THR A 74 11.14 7.91 -1.92
CA THR A 74 12.25 7.20 -2.58
C THR A 74 13.07 8.13 -3.46
N ILE A 75 12.43 8.92 -4.32
CA ILE A 75 13.14 9.83 -5.25
C ILE A 75 13.79 11.03 -4.55
N GLN A 76 13.30 11.43 -3.38
CA GLN A 76 13.89 12.53 -2.60
C GLN A 76 15.10 12.10 -1.78
N THR A 77 15.19 10.81 -1.45
CA THR A 77 16.27 10.25 -0.63
C THR A 77 17.44 9.72 -1.47
N SER A 78 17.25 9.63 -2.80
CA SER A 78 18.22 9.11 -3.77
C SER A 78 19.21 10.16 -4.27
#